data_AF-A0A2W6DIW5-F1
#
_entry.id   AF-A0A2W6DIW5-F1
#
_cell.length_a   1.000
_cell.length_b   1.000
_cell.length_c   1.000
_cell.angle_alpha   90.00
_cell.angle_beta   90.00
_cell.angle_gamma   90.00
#
_symmetry.space_group_name_H-M   'P 1'
#
loop_
_entity.id
_entity.type
_entity.pdbx_description
1 polymer ?
#
loop_
_entity_poly.entity_id
_entity_poly.type
_entity_poly.pdbx_seq_one_letter_code
_entity_poly.pdbx_strand_id
1 'polypeptide(L)'
;MRIFSILNGLTLLGVLLQALWAGEFVGRRGQQGWVAVHEIGAFVVVVLALATAVAAIALRRASSALTFGGLGLFVLIVIQTGLGEAITKSDANELITAHIPIAVLIFGLGVYLSGAGARLRRSSSR
;
A
#
# COMPACT_ATOMS: atom_id res chain seq x y z
N MET A 1 12.52 -10.65 -9.84
CA MET A 1 12.93 -9.30 -9.37
C MET A 1 12.30 -8.15 -10.15
N ARG A 2 12.31 -8.13 -11.49
CA ARG A 2 11.66 -7.06 -12.27
C ARG A 2 10.15 -6.95 -11.98
N ILE A 3 9.43 -8.08 -12.03
CA ILE A 3 7.99 -8.12 -11.74
C ILE A 3 7.66 -7.58 -10.34
N PHE A 4 8.39 -8.02 -9.31
CA PHE A 4 8.25 -7.50 -7.95
C PHE A 4 8.47 -5.99 -7.88
N SER A 5 9.50 -5.47 -8.55
CA SER A 5 9.80 -4.02 -8.54
C SER A 5 8.67 -3.21 -9.20
N ILE A 6 8.11 -3.72 -10.30
CA ILE A 6 6.98 -3.08 -11.00
C ILE A 6 5.74 -3.11 -10.12
N LEU A 7 5.37 -4.27 -9.57
CA LEU A 7 4.19 -4.41 -8.72
C LEU A 7 4.28 -3.56 -7.45
N ASN A 8 5.45 -3.56 -6.79
CA ASN A 8 5.69 -2.70 -5.63
C ASN A 8 5.62 -1.21 -6.00
N GLY A 9 6.19 -0.81 -7.14
CA GLY A 9 6.10 0.57 -7.63
C GLY A 9 4.67 1.01 -7.94
N LEU A 10 3.86 0.15 -8.57
CA LEU A 10 2.45 0.41 -8.82
C LEU A 10 1.64 0.48 -7.52
N THR A 11 1.92 -0.41 -6.56
CA THR A 11 1.32 -0.37 -5.22
C THR A 11 1.63 0.97 -4.55
N LEU A 12 2.89 1.41 -4.59
CA LEU A 12 3.34 2.67 -4.01
C LEU A 12 2.67 3.89 -4.65
N LEU A 13 2.57 3.88 -5.98
CA LEU A 13 1.89 4.93 -6.74
C LEU A 13 0.40 4.98 -6.34
N GLY A 14 -0.25 3.83 -6.20
CA GLY A 14 -1.63 3.75 -5.73
C GLY A 14 -1.79 4.33 -4.32
N VAL A 15 -0.91 3.97 -3.37
CA VAL A 15 -0.90 4.54 -2.01
C VAL A 15 -0.72 6.06 -2.04
N LEU A 16 0.17 6.57 -2.90
CA LEU A 16 0.37 8.01 -3.05
C LEU A 16 -0.89 8.71 -3.57
N LEU A 17 -1.53 8.15 -4.61
CA LEU A 17 -2.77 8.69 -5.17
C LEU A 17 -3.90 8.67 -4.14
N GLN A 18 -3.99 7.62 -3.32
CA GLN A 18 -4.93 7.54 -2.22
C GLN A 18 -4.75 8.69 -1.21
N ALA A 19 -3.51 9.02 -0.85
CA ALA A 19 -3.21 10.14 0.03
C ALA A 19 -3.58 11.49 -0.59
N LEU A 20 -3.32 11.68 -1.89
CA LEU A 20 -3.69 12.90 -2.61
C LEU A 20 -5.21 13.08 -2.69
N TRP A 21 -5.95 12.04 -3.05
CA TRP A 21 -7.42 12.10 -3.13
C TRP A 21 -8.08 12.20 -1.75
N ALA A 22 -7.48 11.64 -0.71
CA ALA A 22 -7.94 11.82 0.68
C ALA A 22 -8.02 13.30 1.08
N GLY A 23 -7.07 14.12 0.62
CA GLY A 23 -7.07 15.56 0.85
C GLY A 23 -8.32 16.29 0.34
N GLU A 24 -9.06 15.71 -0.60
CA GLU A 24 -10.26 16.34 -1.16
C GLU A 24 -11.52 16.16 -0.32
N PHE A 25 -11.60 15.12 0.52
CA PHE A 25 -12.78 14.84 1.33
C PHE A 25 -12.54 14.87 2.84
N VAL A 26 -11.29 14.75 3.31
CA VAL A 26 -10.99 14.83 4.75
C VAL A 26 -11.41 16.20 5.31
N GLY A 27 -12.23 16.18 6.37
CA GLY A 27 -12.71 17.39 7.04
C GLY A 27 -13.77 18.18 6.26
N ARG A 28 -14.24 17.68 5.10
CA ARG A 28 -15.26 18.34 4.27
C ARG A 28 -16.54 17.51 4.21
N ARG A 29 -17.70 18.13 4.39
CA ARG A 29 -19.01 17.45 4.28
C ARG A 29 -19.46 17.36 2.81
N GLY A 30 -20.17 16.28 2.46
CA GLY A 30 -20.85 16.14 1.15
C GLY A 30 -19.98 15.66 -0.02
N GLN A 31 -18.74 15.22 0.22
CA GLN A 31 -17.79 14.81 -0.83
C GLN A 31 -17.88 13.31 -1.19
N GLN A 32 -19.10 12.77 -1.31
CA GLN A 32 -19.33 11.32 -1.48
C GLN A 32 -18.67 10.75 -2.75
N GLY A 33 -18.55 11.55 -3.82
CA GLY A 33 -17.86 11.13 -5.04
C GLY A 33 -16.37 10.84 -4.81
N TRP A 34 -15.68 11.68 -4.03
CA TRP A 34 -14.27 11.49 -3.70
C TRP A 34 -14.04 10.33 -2.74
N VAL A 35 -14.99 10.09 -1.81
CA VAL A 35 -14.97 8.90 -0.96
C VAL A 35 -15.08 7.64 -1.81
N ALA A 36 -16.00 7.60 -2.78
CA ALA A 36 -16.12 6.45 -3.69
C ALA A 36 -14.86 6.20 -4.53
N VAL A 37 -14.23 7.26 -5.06
CA VAL A 37 -12.95 7.15 -5.77
C VAL A 37 -11.86 6.57 -4.86
N HIS A 38 -11.83 7.02 -3.60
CA HIS A 38 -10.89 6.51 -2.60
C HIS A 38 -11.13 5.02 -2.33
N GLU A 39 -12.37 4.60 -2.08
CA GLU A 39 -12.72 3.19 -1.83
C GLU A 39 -12.39 2.26 -3.02
N ILE A 40 -12.71 2.69 -4.24
CA ILE A 40 -12.34 1.92 -5.46
C ILE A 40 -10.82 1.82 -5.59
N GLY A 41 -10.11 2.92 -5.36
CA GLY A 41 -8.66 2.93 -5.41
C GLY A 41 -8.03 2.05 -4.33
N ALA A 42 -8.61 1.99 -3.13
CA ALA A 42 -8.16 1.11 -2.05
C ALA A 42 -8.24 -0.37 -2.48
N PHE A 43 -9.33 -0.78 -3.13
CA PHE A 43 -9.46 -2.14 -3.67
C PHE A 43 -8.35 -2.47 -4.69
N VAL A 44 -8.07 -1.55 -5.62
CA VAL A 44 -6.97 -1.73 -6.60
C VAL A 44 -5.63 -1.87 -5.90
N VAL A 45 -5.36 -1.05 -4.88
CA VAL A 45 -4.12 -1.11 -4.10
C VAL A 45 -3.99 -2.44 -3.34
N VAL A 46 -5.08 -2.97 -2.76
CA VAL A 46 -5.10 -4.29 -2.12
C VAL A 46 -4.71 -5.39 -3.12
N VAL A 47 -5.29 -5.38 -4.33
CA VAL A 47 -4.97 -6.37 -5.37
C VAL A 47 -3.50 -6.29 -5.79
N LEU A 48 -2.97 -5.08 -5.99
CA LEU A 48 -1.56 -4.87 -6.32
C LEU A 48 -0.62 -5.31 -5.19
N ALA A 49 -1.00 -5.05 -3.94
CA ALA A 49 -0.23 -5.48 -2.77
C ALA A 49 -0.22 -7.00 -2.63
N LEU A 50 -1.36 -7.66 -2.86
CA LEU A 50 -1.44 -9.12 -2.90
C LEU A 50 -0.52 -9.69 -3.98
N ALA A 51 -0.60 -9.15 -5.21
CA ALA A 51 0.28 -9.56 -6.30
C ALA A 51 1.76 -9.34 -5.96
N THR A 52 2.10 -8.24 -5.27
CA THR A 52 3.46 -7.95 -4.78
C THR A 52 3.92 -9.00 -3.78
N ALA A 53 3.08 -9.37 -2.81
CA ALA A 53 3.38 -10.40 -1.81
C ALA A 53 3.57 -11.78 -2.46
N VAL A 54 2.66 -12.16 -3.36
CA VAL A 54 2.76 -13.42 -4.12
C VAL A 54 4.05 -13.45 -4.94
N ALA A 55 4.39 -12.36 -5.64
CA ALA A 55 5.64 -12.27 -6.39
C ALA A 55 6.88 -12.40 -5.48
N ALA A 56 6.85 -11.82 -4.28
CA ALA A 56 7.94 -11.92 -3.32
C ALA A 56 8.15 -13.37 -2.80
N ILE A 57 7.06 -14.12 -2.61
CA ILE A 57 7.10 -15.53 -2.17
C ILE A 57 7.50 -16.45 -3.33
N ALA A 58 6.92 -16.25 -4.52
CA ALA A 58 7.15 -17.10 -5.69
C ALA A 58 8.58 -16.99 -6.23
N LEU A 59 9.24 -15.85 -6.03
CA LEU A 59 10.63 -15.66 -6.40
C LEU A 59 11.54 -16.42 -5.41
N ARG A 60 11.93 -17.65 -5.75
CA ARG A 60 12.86 -18.51 -4.97
C ARG A 60 14.21 -17.88 -4.58
N ARG A 61 14.58 -16.73 -5.18
CA ARG A 61 15.80 -15.95 -4.86
C ARG A 61 15.52 -14.68 -4.06
N ALA A 62 14.29 -14.49 -3.57
CA ALA A 62 13.97 -13.37 -2.69
C ALA A 62 14.66 -13.56 -1.34
N SER A 63 15.31 -12.52 -0.85
CA SER A 63 15.78 -12.49 0.53
C SER A 63 14.57 -12.52 1.48
N SER A 64 14.73 -13.09 2.66
CA SER A 64 13.73 -13.04 3.74
C SER A 64 13.14 -11.64 3.95
N ALA A 65 13.97 -10.60 3.88
CA ALA A 65 13.52 -9.20 3.99
C ALA A 65 12.48 -8.78 2.93
N LEU A 66 12.59 -9.26 1.68
CA LEU A 66 11.61 -8.96 0.64
C LEU A 66 10.32 -9.75 0.83
N THR A 67 10.43 -11.00 1.26
CA THR A 67 9.28 -11.86 1.51
C THR A 67 8.47 -11.34 2.70
N PHE A 68 9.11 -11.12 3.84
CA PHE A 68 8.45 -10.58 5.03
C PHE A 68 7.98 -9.15 4.83
N GLY A 69 8.78 -8.31 4.17
CA GLY A 69 8.37 -6.94 3.89
C GLY A 69 7.21 -6.87 2.90
N GLY A 70 7.18 -7.70 1.85
CA GLY A 70 6.06 -7.77 0.91
C GLY A 70 4.77 -8.30 1.54
N LEU A 71 4.87 -9.34 2.38
CA LEU A 71 3.73 -9.85 3.16
C LEU A 71 3.24 -8.81 4.17
N GLY A 72 4.15 -8.16 4.90
CA GLY A 72 3.84 -7.10 5.85
C GLY A 72 3.17 -5.91 5.16
N LEU A 73 3.63 -5.51 3.98
CA LEU A 73 3.00 -4.46 3.18
C LEU A 73 1.55 -4.82 2.84
N PHE A 74 1.31 -6.05 2.38
CA PHE A 74 -0.04 -6.53 2.07
C PHE A 74 -0.95 -6.51 3.30
N VAL A 75 -0.49 -7.05 4.43
CA VAL A 75 -1.26 -7.08 5.68
C VAL A 75 -1.60 -5.66 6.15
N LEU A 76 -0.63 -4.75 6.14
CA LEU A 76 -0.85 -3.36 6.53
C LEU A 76 -1.87 -2.66 5.62
N ILE A 77 -1.83 -2.91 4.30
CA ILE A 77 -2.81 -2.35 3.35
C ILE A 77 -4.21 -2.90 3.62
N VAL A 78 -4.37 -4.20 3.92
CA VAL A 78 -5.68 -4.77 4.29
C VAL A 78 -6.22 -4.14 5.57
N ILE A 79 -5.38 -3.98 6.60
CA ILE A 79 -5.73 -3.27 7.84
C ILE A 79 -6.17 -1.84 7.51
N GLN A 80 -5.43 -1.16 6.63
CA GLN A 80 -5.73 0.20 6.22
C GLN A 80 -7.09 0.31 5.53
N THR A 81 -7.43 -0.64 4.65
CA THR A 81 -8.75 -0.72 4.01
C THR A 81 -9.85 -0.89 5.06
N GLY A 82 -9.68 -1.80 6.02
CA GLY A 82 -10.64 -1.99 7.12
C GLY A 82 -10.82 -0.75 7.99
N LEU A 83 -9.73 -0.03 8.31
CA LEU A 83 -9.81 1.26 9.00
C LEU A 83 -10.57 2.31 8.18
N GLY A 84 -10.32 2.38 6.87
CA GLY A 84 -11.02 3.27 5.96
C GLY A 84 -12.53 3.00 5.94
N GLU A 85 -12.92 1.74 5.84
CA GLU A 85 -14.34 1.34 5.90
C GLU A 85 -14.98 1.64 7.25
N ALA A 86 -14.26 1.44 8.37
CA ALA A 86 -14.77 1.79 9.70
C ALA A 86 -15.02 3.31 9.81
N ILE A 87 -14.12 4.14 9.27
CA ILE A 87 -14.29 5.60 9.22
C ILE A 87 -15.52 5.98 8.39
N THR A 88 -15.68 5.42 7.18
CA THR A 88 -16.74 5.86 6.25
C THR A 88 -18.11 5.27 6.58
N LYS A 89 -18.18 4.03 7.07
CA LYS A 89 -19.44 3.29 7.25
C LYS A 89 -19.90 3.22 8.70
N SER A 90 -19.00 3.38 9.67
CA SER A 90 -19.31 3.28 11.12
C SER A 90 -19.13 4.61 11.87
N ASP A 91 -18.90 5.71 11.15
CA ASP A 91 -18.69 7.07 11.69
C ASP A 91 -17.56 7.17 12.74
N ALA A 92 -16.60 6.23 12.69
CA ALA A 92 -15.46 6.13 13.61
C ALA A 92 -14.35 7.13 13.23
N ASN A 93 -14.69 8.42 13.19
CA ASN A 93 -13.82 9.50 12.72
C ASN A 93 -12.52 9.63 13.53
N GLU A 94 -12.51 9.21 14.79
CA GLU A 94 -11.32 9.17 15.65
C GLU A 94 -10.19 8.30 15.08
N LEU A 95 -10.54 7.27 14.28
CA LEU A 95 -9.58 6.37 13.64
C LEU A 95 -8.75 7.07 12.56
N ILE A 96 -9.16 8.23 12.06
CA ILE A 96 -8.37 9.05 11.10
C ILE A 96 -6.97 9.31 11.67
N THR A 97 -6.87 9.55 12.98
CA THR A 97 -5.61 9.82 13.70
C THR A 97 -4.62 8.66 13.61
N ALA A 98 -5.11 7.42 13.49
CA ALA A 98 -4.28 6.22 13.28
C ALA A 98 -4.13 5.89 11.78
N HIS A 99 -5.19 6.05 11.00
CA HIS A 99 -5.23 5.76 9.58
C HIS A 99 -4.15 6.54 8.83
N ILE A 100 -4.01 7.85 9.05
CA ILE A 100 -3.02 8.66 8.32
C ILE A 100 -1.57 8.23 8.61
N PRO A 101 -1.10 8.12 9.88
CA PRO A 101 0.26 7.64 10.16
C PRO A 101 0.55 6.23 9.62
N ILE A 102 -0.43 5.32 9.67
CA ILE A 102 -0.26 3.96 9.13
C ILE A 102 -0.11 4.01 7.60
N ALA A 103 -0.87 4.86 6.89
CA ALA A 103 -0.67 5.06 5.45
C ALA A 103 0.75 5.57 5.11
N VAL A 104 1.29 6.48 5.93
CA VAL A 104 2.66 6.99 5.78
C VAL A 104 3.69 5.86 6.01
N LEU A 105 3.48 5.02 7.02
CA LEU A 105 4.30 3.84 7.28
C LEU A 105 4.30 2.87 6.09
N ILE A 106 3.12 2.59 5.53
CA ILE A 106 2.94 1.74 4.33
C ILE A 106 3.75 2.30 3.16
N PHE A 107 3.65 3.62 2.92
CA PHE A 107 4.41 4.29 1.87
C PHE A 107 5.93 4.15 2.12
N GLY A 108 6.39 4.42 3.35
CA GLY A 108 7.81 4.25 3.73
C GLY A 108 8.31 2.82 3.52
N LEU A 109 7.51 1.82 3.89
CA LEU A 109 7.84 0.41 3.68
C LEU A 109 7.97 0.07 2.19
N GLY A 110 7.06 0.55 1.34
CA GLY A 110 7.14 0.32 -0.09
C GLY A 110 8.36 1.02 -0.75
N VAL A 111 8.75 2.20 -0.27
CA VAL A 111 10.02 2.86 -0.68
C VAL A 111 11.22 2.00 -0.28
N TYR A 112 11.24 1.51 0.96
CA TYR A 112 12.29 0.61 1.44
C TYR A 112 12.40 -0.65 0.57
N LEU A 113 11.28 -1.29 0.24
CA LEU A 113 11.23 -2.49 -0.61
C LEU A 113 11.74 -2.24 -2.02
N SER A 114 11.49 -1.04 -2.57
CA SER A 114 12.05 -0.62 -3.86
C SER A 114 13.58 -0.59 -3.82
N GLY A 115 14.15 -0.01 -2.76
CA GLY A 115 15.60 0.02 -2.53
C GLY A 115 16.20 -1.38 -2.30
N ALA A 116 15.54 -2.21 -1.49
CA ALA A 116 15.97 -3.57 -1.23
C ALA A 116 15.95 -4.43 -2.51
N GLY A 117 14.89 -4.34 -3.32
CA GLY A 117 14.78 -5.03 -4.61
C GLY A 117 15.85 -4.59 -5.61
N ALA A 118 16.17 -3.30 -5.66
CA ALA A 118 17.23 -2.76 -6.52
C ALA A 118 18.63 -3.24 -6.12
N ARG A 119 18.91 -3.37 -4.80
CA ARG A 119 20.18 -3.92 -4.30
C ARG A 119 20.37 -5.38 -4.72
N LEU A 120 19.35 -6.22 -4.54
CA LEU A 120 19.40 -7.64 -4.92
C LEU A 120 19.55 -7.87 -6.43
N ARG A 121 18.95 -7.00 -7.24
CA ARG A 121 19.12 -7.05 -8.69
C ARG A 121 20.57 -6.78 -9.11
N ARG A 122 21.23 -5.80 -8.46
CA ARG A 122 22.62 -5.43 -8.76
C ARG A 122 23.63 -6.47 -8.28
N SER A 123 23.37 -7.15 -7.16
CA SER A 123 24.26 -8.21 -6.68
C SER A 123 24.18 -9.49 -7.52
N SER A 124 23.08 -9.71 -8.25
CA SER A 124 22.91 -10.88 -9.13
C SER A 124 23.49 -10.68 -10.53
N SER A 125 23.90 -9.47 -10.88
CA SER A 125 24.49 -9.10 -12.18
C SER A 125 26.00 -8.89 -12.12
N ARG A 126 26.61 -9.05 -10.94
CA ARG A 126 28.06 -9.11 -10.72
C ARG A 126 28.43 -10.57 -10.53
#